data_AF-A0A961AGV2-F1
#
_entry.id   AF-A0A961AGV2-F1
#
_cell.length_a   1.000
_cell.length_b   1.000
_cell.length_c   1.000
_cell.angle_alpha   90.00
_cell.angle_beta   90.00
_cell.angle_gamma   90.00
#
_symmetry.space_group_name_H-M   'P 1'
#
loop_
_entity.id
_entity.type
_entity.pdbx_description
1 polymer ?
#
loop_
_entity_poly.entity_id
_entity_poly.type
_entity_poly.pdbx_seq_one_letter_code
_entity_poly.pdbx_strand_id
1 'polypeptide(L)'
;MRLLHFCLPALLLATGGPCVFAADETPAGSAAESPDPATLPNEPGRDWTLPPADGSPWLQQATGMRFPLHLLSYTLIGIMKYPDSEDVLVRYESLSQRARADIFIFKLANSPKDAASKKEALQEGLSQVFTQLAQMHREGIYEDVKEDRSLSGSIPLWKEDAIPLIVREMSATRVDKAPNGVTVKSPLKLWLGLTVMADHLITIRHLRPSSTGKEGEDDMKRFFDHLMEIIKDPSLRAEIVPAINTYLQDPFSEAGHESANLIVEYLDESPTVSILRPAAPVTTWTEEAEKTVQGSGSQLLRAYVIGGASAALQGKDANTALTTAAQQMVRVYLKMKEKYPAFSHPGLDQLTDAVERGDASTWLRKQIEEKAPQKP
;
A
#
# COMPACT_ATOMS: atom_id res chain seq x y z
N MET A 1 25.51 16.85 -34.86
CA MET A 1 24.15 16.64 -34.32
C MET A 1 23.91 15.14 -34.21
N ARG A 2 24.11 14.56 -33.03
CA ARG A 2 23.88 13.13 -32.79
C ARG A 2 22.49 12.97 -32.19
N LEU A 3 21.57 12.40 -32.97
CA LEU A 3 20.31 11.84 -32.50
C LEU A 3 20.64 10.65 -31.60
N LEU A 4 20.47 10.82 -30.28
CA LEU A 4 20.47 9.71 -29.32
C LEU A 4 19.09 9.04 -29.39
N HIS A 5 19.01 7.94 -30.12
CA HIS A 5 17.92 6.98 -30.00
C HIS A 5 18.02 6.34 -28.61
N PHE A 6 17.11 6.69 -27.70
CA PHE A 6 16.85 5.90 -26.51
C PHE A 6 15.98 4.72 -26.91
N CYS A 7 16.59 3.55 -27.06
CA CYS A 7 15.86 2.28 -27.09
C CYS A 7 15.58 1.89 -25.63
N LEU A 8 14.46 2.35 -25.05
CA LEU A 8 13.74 1.46 -24.13
C LEU A 8 13.30 0.25 -24.96
N PRO A 9 13.46 -1.00 -24.49
CA PRO A 9 13.01 -2.14 -25.25
C PRO A 9 11.50 -1.99 -25.53
N ALA A 10 11.11 -2.27 -26.78
CA ALA A 10 9.74 -2.25 -27.30
C ALA A 10 8.81 -3.32 -26.67
N LEU A 11 9.04 -3.65 -25.39
CA LEU A 11 8.49 -4.78 -24.66
C LEU A 11 7.72 -4.30 -23.43
N LEU A 12 6.75 -3.41 -23.60
CA LEU A 12 5.78 -3.06 -22.55
C LEU A 12 4.43 -3.80 -22.70
N LEU A 13 4.27 -4.65 -23.73
CA LEU A 13 2.93 -5.01 -24.24
C LEU A 13 2.62 -6.50 -24.50
N ALA A 14 3.45 -7.46 -24.05
CA ALA A 14 2.93 -8.84 -23.87
C ALA A 14 1.86 -8.92 -22.75
N THR A 15 1.69 -7.80 -22.04
CA THR A 15 0.69 -7.35 -21.06
C THR A 15 -0.77 -7.79 -21.16
N GLY A 16 -1.18 -8.09 -22.40
CA GLY A 16 -2.57 -8.24 -22.83
C GLY A 16 -3.20 -9.56 -22.46
N GLY A 17 -2.74 -10.20 -21.36
CA GLY A 17 -3.36 -11.40 -20.81
C GLY A 17 -4.89 -11.28 -20.84
N PRO A 18 -5.61 -12.33 -21.27
CA PRO A 18 -7.06 -12.28 -21.35
C PRO A 18 -7.57 -11.98 -19.94
N CYS A 19 -8.19 -10.82 -19.74
CA CYS A 19 -9.30 -10.80 -18.80
C CYS A 19 -10.32 -11.72 -19.46
N VAL A 20 -10.47 -12.94 -18.94
CA VAL A 20 -11.51 -13.86 -19.42
C VAL A 20 -12.84 -13.22 -19.03
N PHE A 21 -13.34 -12.34 -19.89
CA PHE A 21 -14.68 -11.82 -19.83
C PHE A 21 -15.57 -12.91 -20.40
N ALA A 22 -15.97 -13.88 -19.56
CA ALA A 22 -17.05 -14.77 -19.90
C ALA A 22 -18.28 -13.91 -20.20
N ALA A 23 -18.74 -13.97 -21.45
CA ALA A 23 -20.03 -13.42 -21.85
C ALA A 23 -21.09 -14.30 -21.20
N ASP A 24 -21.66 -13.83 -20.09
CA ASP A 24 -22.70 -14.55 -19.38
C ASP A 24 -24.06 -14.24 -20.02
N GLU A 25 -24.40 -15.02 -21.05
CA GLU A 25 -25.78 -15.21 -21.50
C GLU A 25 -26.08 -16.70 -21.55
N THR A 26 -26.35 -17.31 -20.38
CA THR A 26 -27.15 -18.54 -20.32
C THR A 26 -28.01 -18.56 -19.04
N PRO A 27 -29.33 -18.82 -19.13
CA PRO A 27 -30.20 -18.79 -17.98
C PRO A 27 -30.06 -20.08 -17.15
N ALA A 28 -29.99 -19.89 -15.83
CA ALA A 28 -30.32 -20.84 -14.76
C ALA A 28 -29.68 -22.25 -14.82
N GLY A 29 -28.76 -22.49 -13.89
CA GLY A 29 -28.55 -23.81 -13.29
C GLY A 29 -27.25 -24.52 -13.67
N SER A 30 -26.14 -24.10 -13.07
CA SER A 30 -25.01 -24.98 -12.71
C SER A 30 -24.04 -24.19 -11.86
N ALA A 31 -23.63 -24.72 -10.72
CA ALA A 31 -22.59 -24.13 -9.88
C ALA A 31 -21.27 -24.13 -10.66
N ALA A 32 -20.88 -22.98 -11.19
CA ALA A 32 -19.56 -22.79 -11.79
C ALA A 32 -18.53 -22.63 -10.66
N GLU A 33 -17.60 -23.57 -10.62
CA GLU A 33 -16.45 -23.58 -9.73
C GLU A 33 -15.66 -22.26 -9.83
N SER A 34 -15.25 -21.77 -8.66
CA SER A 34 -14.34 -20.64 -8.50
C SER A 34 -13.05 -20.87 -9.31
N PRO A 35 -12.57 -19.89 -10.11
CA PRO A 35 -11.27 -20.03 -10.76
C PRO A 35 -10.16 -20.06 -9.70
N ASP A 36 -9.34 -21.10 -9.78
CA ASP A 36 -8.18 -21.37 -8.93
C ASP A 36 -7.15 -20.21 -9.07
N PRO A 37 -6.68 -19.58 -7.96
CA PRO A 37 -5.72 -18.47 -8.00
C PRO A 37 -4.34 -18.79 -8.62
N ALA A 38 -4.13 -20.00 -9.15
CA ALA A 38 -2.85 -20.52 -9.61
C ALA A 38 -2.54 -20.29 -11.11
N THR A 39 -3.37 -19.59 -11.88
CA THR A 39 -3.06 -19.31 -13.30
C THR A 39 -2.81 -17.82 -13.55
N LEU A 40 -1.56 -17.41 -13.31
CA LEU A 40 -1.01 -16.18 -13.88
C LEU A 40 -1.22 -16.20 -15.41
N PRO A 41 -1.62 -15.09 -16.05
CA PRO A 41 -1.68 -15.05 -17.50
C PRO A 41 -0.28 -15.32 -18.07
N ASN A 42 -0.17 -16.40 -18.86
CA ASN A 42 1.04 -16.77 -19.58
C ASN A 42 1.39 -15.66 -20.59
N GLU A 43 2.19 -14.69 -20.16
CA GLU A 43 2.86 -13.77 -21.04
C GLU A 43 4.18 -14.43 -21.48
N PRO A 44 4.34 -14.76 -22.77
CA PRO A 44 5.47 -15.55 -23.22
C PRO A 44 6.80 -14.83 -22.91
N GLY A 45 7.70 -15.54 -22.21
CA GLY A 45 9.08 -15.13 -21.99
C GLY A 45 9.34 -14.25 -20.75
N ARG A 46 8.47 -14.25 -19.73
CA ARG A 46 8.69 -13.46 -18.50
C ARG A 46 8.45 -14.25 -17.22
N ASP A 47 9.42 -14.17 -16.32
CA ASP A 47 9.35 -14.80 -15.01
C ASP A 47 8.51 -13.93 -14.06
N TRP A 48 7.25 -14.32 -13.89
CA TRP A 48 6.38 -13.76 -12.86
C TRP A 48 6.75 -14.39 -11.51
N THR A 49 7.04 -13.52 -10.54
CA THR A 49 7.19 -13.90 -9.14
C THR A 49 5.84 -13.79 -8.45
N LEU A 50 5.48 -14.85 -7.73
CA LEU A 50 4.31 -14.81 -6.85
C LEU A 50 4.54 -13.83 -5.68
N PRO A 51 3.46 -13.24 -5.14
CA PRO A 51 3.55 -12.43 -3.94
C PRO A 51 4.10 -13.22 -2.73
N PRO A 52 4.61 -12.54 -1.69
CA PRO A 52 5.06 -13.19 -0.46
C PRO A 52 3.98 -14.10 0.15
N ALA A 53 4.32 -15.36 0.40
CA ALA A 53 3.37 -16.35 0.94
C ALA A 53 3.08 -16.16 2.45
N ASP A 54 3.89 -15.38 3.14
CA ASP A 54 3.78 -15.10 4.58
C ASP A 54 2.78 -13.99 4.92
N GLY A 55 2.10 -13.43 3.92
CA GLY A 55 1.16 -12.32 4.12
C GLY A 55 1.81 -10.94 4.11
N SER A 56 3.14 -10.85 4.02
CA SER A 56 3.86 -9.58 4.11
C SER A 56 3.73 -8.75 2.83
N PRO A 57 3.81 -7.40 2.92
CA PRO A 57 3.90 -6.55 1.75
C PRO A 57 5.17 -6.86 0.94
N TRP A 58 5.06 -6.85 -0.39
CA TRP A 58 6.22 -6.95 -1.25
C TRP A 58 7.00 -5.62 -1.26
N LEU A 59 8.31 -5.67 -0.98
CA LEU A 59 9.18 -4.50 -0.93
C LEU A 59 9.96 -4.34 -2.25
N GLN A 60 9.77 -3.20 -2.91
CA GLN A 60 10.67 -2.77 -3.99
C GLN A 60 11.89 -2.09 -3.35
N GLN A 61 13.05 -2.74 -3.45
CA GLN A 61 14.25 -2.36 -2.69
C GLN A 61 14.84 -0.98 -3.08
N ALA A 62 14.81 -0.63 -4.36
CA ALA A 62 15.44 0.60 -4.86
C ALA A 62 14.69 1.88 -4.44
N THR A 63 13.37 1.77 -4.32
CA THR A 63 12.45 2.87 -4.03
C THR A 63 11.94 2.85 -2.60
N GLY A 64 12.03 1.70 -1.92
CA GLY A 64 11.50 1.50 -0.57
C GLY A 64 9.97 1.30 -0.51
N MET A 65 9.26 1.35 -1.65
CA MET A 65 7.81 1.18 -1.71
C MET A 65 7.40 -0.23 -1.27
N ARG A 66 6.32 -0.31 -0.47
CA ARG A 66 5.75 -1.56 0.02
C ARG A 66 4.36 -1.77 -0.56
N PHE A 67 4.20 -2.84 -1.31
CA PHE A 67 2.96 -3.22 -1.97
C PHE A 67 2.24 -4.30 -1.16
N PRO A 68 1.15 -3.97 -0.44
CA PRO A 68 0.44 -4.94 0.37
C PRO A 68 -0.23 -6.00 -0.51
N LEU A 69 -0.41 -7.23 -0.01
CA LEU A 69 -1.09 -8.29 -0.77
C LEU A 69 -2.52 -7.92 -1.16
N HIS A 70 -3.19 -7.15 -0.31
CA HIS A 70 -4.52 -6.63 -0.57
C HIS A 70 -4.52 -5.11 -0.46
N LEU A 71 -5.06 -4.45 -1.47
CA LEU A 71 -5.30 -3.01 -1.49
C LEU A 71 -6.79 -2.80 -1.76
N LEU A 72 -7.57 -2.70 -0.69
CA LEU A 72 -9.04 -2.68 -0.75
C LEU A 72 -9.61 -3.93 -1.44
N SER A 73 -10.34 -3.77 -2.54
CA SER A 73 -10.92 -4.84 -3.34
C SER A 73 -9.91 -5.50 -4.31
N TYR A 74 -8.67 -5.00 -4.34
CA TYR A 74 -7.63 -5.48 -5.24
C TYR A 74 -6.68 -6.43 -4.52
N THR A 75 -6.30 -7.50 -5.21
CA THR A 75 -5.30 -8.46 -4.76
C THR A 75 -4.06 -8.35 -5.65
N LEU A 76 -2.88 -8.30 -5.04
CA LEU A 76 -1.60 -8.39 -5.71
C LEU A 76 -1.48 -9.80 -6.30
N ILE A 77 -1.46 -9.92 -7.62
CA ILE A 77 -1.41 -11.23 -8.29
C ILE A 77 0.01 -11.61 -8.72
N GLY A 78 0.90 -10.64 -8.94
CA GLY A 78 2.27 -10.96 -9.31
C GLY A 78 3.18 -9.76 -9.49
N ILE A 79 4.48 -10.07 -9.45
CA ILE A 79 5.57 -9.14 -9.71
C ILE A 79 6.42 -9.68 -10.83
N MET A 80 6.54 -8.91 -11.90
CA MET A 80 7.43 -9.22 -13.03
C MET A 80 8.67 -8.35 -12.93
N LYS A 81 9.84 -8.97 -12.98
CA LYS A 81 11.14 -8.28 -13.07
C LYS A 81 11.60 -8.26 -14.51
N TYR A 82 12.07 -7.12 -14.99
CA TYR A 82 12.66 -7.04 -16.32
C TYR A 82 14.12 -7.52 -16.27
N PRO A 83 14.55 -8.40 -17.20
CA PRO A 83 15.91 -8.92 -17.21
C PRO A 83 16.96 -7.80 -17.20
N ASP A 84 18.06 -8.03 -16.48
CA ASP A 84 19.23 -7.14 -16.43
C ASP A 84 18.94 -5.69 -16.00
N SER A 85 17.84 -5.45 -15.28
CA SER A 85 17.44 -4.13 -14.79
C SER A 85 16.83 -4.18 -13.39
N GLU A 86 16.73 -3.02 -12.75
CA GLU A 86 15.95 -2.83 -11.51
C GLU A 86 14.45 -2.61 -11.79
N ASP A 87 14.06 -2.68 -13.06
CA ASP A 87 12.74 -2.35 -13.51
C ASP A 87 11.76 -3.46 -13.18
N VAL A 88 10.57 -3.07 -12.74
CA VAL A 88 9.54 -4.01 -12.30
C VAL A 88 8.15 -3.59 -12.75
N LEU A 89 7.27 -4.59 -12.91
CA LEU A 89 5.83 -4.42 -13.01
C LEU A 89 5.18 -5.13 -11.82
N VAL A 90 4.37 -4.39 -11.07
CA VAL A 90 3.51 -4.89 -10.00
C VAL A 90 2.07 -4.90 -10.50
N ARG A 91 1.37 -6.04 -10.36
CA ARG A 91 0.00 -6.19 -10.87
C ARG A 91 -1.01 -6.49 -9.78
N TYR A 92 -2.04 -5.66 -9.72
CA TYR A 92 -3.22 -5.83 -8.89
C TYR A 92 -4.45 -6.14 -9.74
N GLU A 93 -5.34 -7.00 -9.24
CA GLU A 93 -6.63 -7.30 -9.87
C GLU A 93 -7.77 -7.24 -8.86
N SER A 94 -8.91 -6.70 -9.28
CA SER A 94 -10.17 -6.70 -8.55
C SER A 94 -11.19 -7.51 -9.33
N LEU A 95 -11.55 -8.69 -8.81
CA LEU A 95 -12.54 -9.57 -9.44
C LEU A 95 -13.94 -8.95 -9.42
N SER A 96 -14.30 -8.27 -8.33
CA SER A 96 -15.62 -7.65 -8.17
C SER A 96 -15.84 -6.52 -9.18
N GLN A 97 -14.80 -5.73 -9.46
CA GLN A 97 -14.85 -4.65 -10.45
C GLN A 97 -14.41 -5.09 -11.85
N ARG A 98 -13.95 -6.34 -12.01
CA ARG A 98 -13.28 -6.85 -13.22
C ARG A 98 -12.20 -5.87 -13.70
N ALA A 99 -11.46 -5.31 -12.74
CA ALA A 99 -10.52 -4.24 -12.95
C ALA A 99 -9.09 -4.73 -12.73
N ARG A 100 -8.14 -4.07 -13.40
CA ARG A 100 -6.72 -4.39 -13.32
C ARG A 100 -5.91 -3.11 -13.16
N ALA A 101 -4.93 -3.13 -12.25
CA ALA A 101 -3.96 -2.06 -12.10
C ALA A 101 -2.54 -2.62 -12.32
N ASP A 102 -1.86 -2.04 -13.30
CA ASP A 102 -0.46 -2.31 -13.64
C ASP A 102 0.39 -1.12 -13.17
N ILE A 103 1.34 -1.35 -12.27
CA ILE A 103 2.25 -0.34 -11.73
C ILE A 103 3.66 -0.66 -12.21
N PHE A 104 4.14 0.13 -13.15
CA PHE A 104 5.48 0.03 -13.70
C PHE A 104 6.43 0.95 -12.94
N ILE A 105 7.59 0.44 -12.57
CA ILE A 105 8.62 1.18 -11.85
C ILE A 105 9.90 1.02 -12.67
N PHE A 106 10.29 2.07 -13.38
CA PHE A 106 11.42 2.08 -14.29
C PHE A 106 12.50 3.04 -13.81
N LYS A 107 13.75 2.58 -13.77
CA LYS A 107 14.89 3.43 -13.44
C LYS A 107 15.14 4.42 -14.58
N LEU A 108 15.24 5.70 -14.24
CA LEU A 108 15.61 6.72 -15.20
C LEU A 108 17.12 6.67 -15.45
N ALA A 109 17.53 6.76 -16.72
CA ALA A 109 18.94 6.81 -17.08
C ALA A 109 19.68 8.01 -16.46
N ASN A 110 18.97 9.13 -16.28
CA ASN A 110 19.44 10.32 -15.60
C ASN A 110 18.50 10.67 -14.45
N SER A 111 18.99 10.61 -13.21
CA SER A 111 18.19 10.96 -12.04
C SER A 111 17.84 12.46 -12.05
N PRO A 112 16.55 12.84 -12.10
CA PRO A 112 16.14 14.23 -12.11
C PRO A 112 16.38 14.85 -10.72
N LYS A 113 17.05 16.01 -10.70
CA LYS A 113 17.53 16.64 -9.45
C LYS A 113 16.64 17.78 -8.96
N ASP A 114 15.79 18.31 -9.82
CA ASP A 114 14.95 19.48 -9.54
C ASP A 114 13.54 19.31 -10.11
N ALA A 115 12.63 20.21 -9.75
CA ALA A 115 11.24 20.13 -10.20
C ALA A 115 11.08 20.21 -11.73
N ALA A 116 11.97 20.94 -12.42
CA ALA A 116 11.90 21.10 -13.87
C ALA A 116 12.27 19.81 -14.61
N SER A 117 13.38 19.18 -14.23
CA SER A 117 13.83 17.89 -14.75
C SER A 117 12.86 16.75 -14.40
N LYS A 118 12.25 16.76 -13.21
CA LYS A 118 11.17 15.81 -12.87
C LYS A 118 9.97 15.99 -13.81
N LYS A 119 9.55 17.23 -14.08
CA LYS A 119 8.44 17.52 -15.00
C LYS A 119 8.77 17.09 -16.43
N GLU A 120 9.99 17.30 -16.90
CA GLU A 120 10.45 16.86 -18.22
C GLU A 120 10.39 15.33 -18.34
N ALA A 121 10.93 14.60 -17.36
CA ALA A 121 10.85 13.14 -17.32
C ALA A 121 9.41 12.62 -17.36
N LEU A 122 8.48 13.30 -16.67
CA LEU A 122 7.06 12.96 -16.71
C LEU A 122 6.42 13.19 -18.09
N GLN A 123 6.77 14.28 -18.78
CA GLN A 123 6.25 14.54 -20.12
C GLN A 123 6.81 13.56 -21.15
N GLU A 124 8.09 13.19 -21.02
CA GLU A 124 8.71 12.17 -21.86
C GLU A 124 8.03 10.81 -21.63
N GLY A 125 7.89 10.39 -20.38
CA GLY A 125 7.18 9.16 -20.02
C GLY A 125 5.76 9.13 -20.56
N LEU A 126 5.02 10.24 -20.44
CA LEU A 126 3.67 10.36 -20.97
C LEU A 126 3.63 10.21 -22.49
N SER A 127 4.58 10.84 -23.20
CA SER A 127 4.71 10.76 -24.65
C SER A 127 5.00 9.32 -25.11
N GLN A 128 5.81 8.59 -24.35
CA GLN A 128 6.09 7.17 -24.61
C GLN A 128 4.81 6.32 -24.44
N VAL A 129 4.03 6.54 -23.38
CA VAL A 129 2.75 5.82 -23.18
C VAL A 129 1.77 6.11 -24.32
N PHE A 130 1.63 7.36 -24.76
CA PHE A 130 0.75 7.69 -25.90
C PHE A 130 1.24 7.08 -27.21
N THR A 131 2.55 7.04 -27.44
CA THR A 131 3.13 6.37 -28.61
C THR A 131 2.77 4.88 -28.63
N GLN A 132 2.80 4.23 -27.47
CA GLN A 132 2.40 2.84 -27.30
C GLN A 132 0.89 2.63 -27.50
N LEU A 133 0.04 3.51 -26.96
CA LEU A 133 -1.41 3.47 -27.20
C LEU A 133 -1.74 3.63 -28.68
N ALA A 134 -1.08 4.55 -29.38
CA ALA A 134 -1.23 4.73 -30.82
C ALA A 134 -0.75 3.50 -31.62
N GLN A 135 0.29 2.80 -31.15
CA GLN A 135 0.72 1.53 -31.74
C GLN A 135 -0.35 0.44 -31.55
N MET A 136 -0.86 0.24 -30.33
CA MET A 136 -1.91 -0.75 -30.06
C MET A 136 -3.21 -0.47 -30.84
N HIS A 137 -3.52 0.81 -31.06
CA HIS A 137 -4.62 1.19 -31.93
C HIS A 137 -4.39 0.76 -33.39
N ARG A 138 -3.19 1.01 -33.94
CA ARG A 138 -2.82 0.57 -35.29
C ARG A 138 -2.79 -0.96 -35.43
N GLU A 139 -2.44 -1.67 -34.37
CA GLU A 139 -2.46 -3.14 -34.30
C GLU A 139 -3.88 -3.73 -34.15
N GLY A 140 -4.90 -2.86 -33.97
CA GLY A 140 -6.29 -3.29 -33.83
C GLY A 140 -6.60 -3.91 -32.46
N ILE A 141 -5.79 -3.65 -31.44
CA ILE A 141 -6.02 -4.09 -30.05
C ILE A 141 -7.02 -3.16 -29.36
N TYR A 142 -6.94 -1.86 -29.65
CA TYR A 142 -7.87 -0.85 -29.16
C TYR A 142 -8.48 -0.03 -30.30
N GLU A 143 -9.75 0.32 -30.15
CA GLU A 143 -10.47 1.27 -31.00
C GLU A 143 -10.96 2.46 -30.14
N ASP A 144 -11.35 3.55 -30.79
CA ASP A 144 -11.98 4.72 -30.16
C ASP A 144 -11.22 5.29 -28.95
N VAL A 145 -9.88 5.24 -28.99
CA VAL A 145 -9.03 5.75 -27.92
C VAL A 145 -9.20 7.26 -27.82
N LYS A 146 -9.74 7.73 -26.70
CA LYS A 146 -10.04 9.13 -26.45
C LYS A 146 -9.52 9.56 -25.08
N GLU A 147 -8.86 10.71 -25.03
CA GLU A 147 -8.60 11.40 -23.76
C GLU A 147 -9.88 12.13 -23.30
N ASP A 148 -10.37 11.76 -22.12
CA ASP A 148 -11.54 12.38 -21.51
C ASP A 148 -11.15 13.52 -20.58
N ARG A 149 -10.04 13.37 -19.84
CA ARG A 149 -9.58 14.35 -18.87
C ARG A 149 -8.07 14.36 -18.71
N SER A 150 -7.53 15.56 -18.55
CA SER A 150 -6.12 15.83 -18.27
C SER A 150 -5.99 16.53 -16.92
N LEU A 151 -5.17 15.98 -16.02
CA LEU A 151 -4.88 16.57 -14.72
C LEU A 151 -3.38 16.61 -14.49
N SER A 152 -2.93 17.66 -13.83
CA SER A 152 -1.56 17.80 -13.30
C SER A 152 -1.70 18.21 -11.83
N GLY A 153 -0.89 17.61 -10.97
CA GLY A 153 -0.92 17.87 -9.53
C GLY A 153 0.38 17.43 -8.86
N SER A 154 0.31 17.23 -7.56
CA SER A 154 1.43 16.79 -6.74
C SER A 154 0.94 16.01 -5.54
N ILE A 155 1.70 15.01 -5.12
CA ILE A 155 1.49 14.26 -3.87
C ILE A 155 2.21 15.04 -2.76
N PRO A 156 1.48 15.56 -1.76
CA PRO A 156 2.09 16.33 -0.68
C PRO A 156 2.95 15.41 0.20
N LEU A 157 4.08 15.94 0.65
CA LEU A 157 4.94 15.36 1.69
C LEU A 157 5.00 16.35 2.87
N TRP A 158 5.37 15.89 4.06
CA TRP A 158 5.40 16.75 5.25
C TRP A 158 6.56 17.76 5.22
N LYS A 159 7.77 17.31 4.90
CA LYS A 159 8.97 18.18 4.85
C LYS A 159 9.61 18.30 3.48
N GLU A 160 9.57 17.26 2.67
CA GLU A 160 10.17 17.24 1.34
C GLU A 160 9.31 17.95 0.30
N ASP A 161 9.91 18.29 -0.85
CA ASP A 161 9.18 18.82 -1.99
C ASP A 161 8.12 17.81 -2.46
N ALA A 162 6.91 18.31 -2.73
CA ALA A 162 5.81 17.49 -3.21
C ALA A 162 6.19 16.69 -4.48
N ILE A 163 5.74 15.44 -4.54
CA ILE A 163 6.06 14.55 -5.65
C ILE A 163 5.16 14.90 -6.84
N PRO A 164 5.69 15.30 -8.02
CA PRO A 164 4.87 15.72 -9.14
C PRO A 164 4.08 14.55 -9.73
N LEU A 165 2.81 14.78 -10.06
CA LEU A 165 1.89 13.78 -10.59
C LEU A 165 1.19 14.30 -11.85
N ILE A 166 1.19 13.50 -12.91
CA ILE A 166 0.38 13.75 -14.11
C ILE A 166 -0.63 12.62 -14.26
N VAL A 167 -1.88 12.96 -14.54
CA VAL A 167 -2.98 12.00 -14.69
C VAL A 167 -3.72 12.22 -16.01
N ARG A 168 -4.06 11.12 -16.68
CA ARG A 168 -4.93 11.07 -17.85
C ARG A 168 -6.05 10.07 -17.60
N GLU A 169 -7.28 10.53 -17.79
CA GLU A 169 -8.44 9.66 -17.87
C GLU A 169 -8.79 9.48 -19.34
N MET A 170 -8.99 8.23 -19.75
CA MET A 170 -9.22 7.88 -21.14
C MET A 170 -10.37 6.86 -21.27
N SER A 171 -10.98 6.84 -22.44
CA SER A 171 -11.87 5.77 -22.89
C SER A 171 -11.26 5.07 -24.07
N ALA A 172 -11.47 3.76 -24.17
CA ALA A 172 -11.14 2.99 -25.36
C ALA A 172 -12.04 1.77 -25.47
N THR A 173 -12.14 1.18 -26.65
CA THR A 173 -12.80 -0.11 -26.86
C THR A 173 -11.71 -1.16 -27.06
N ARG A 174 -11.59 -2.14 -26.16
CA ARG A 174 -10.71 -3.29 -26.36
C ARG A 174 -11.33 -4.24 -27.37
N VAL A 175 -10.52 -4.71 -28.31
CA VAL A 175 -10.91 -5.64 -29.36
C VAL A 175 -10.21 -6.97 -29.12
N ASP A 176 -10.95 -7.96 -28.63
CA ASP A 176 -10.45 -9.31 -28.42
C ASP A 176 -10.94 -10.23 -29.54
N LYS A 177 -10.02 -11.00 -30.13
CA LYS A 177 -10.39 -12.06 -31.09
C LYS A 177 -10.49 -13.37 -30.35
N ALA A 178 -11.70 -13.90 -30.22
CA ALA A 178 -11.91 -15.22 -29.66
C ALA A 178 -11.33 -16.31 -30.58
N PRO A 179 -10.98 -17.50 -30.05
CA PRO A 179 -10.40 -18.60 -30.85
C PRO A 179 -11.27 -19.04 -32.04
N ASN A 180 -12.58 -18.79 -31.98
CA ASN A 180 -13.55 -19.08 -33.03
C ASN A 180 -13.61 -17.99 -34.13
N GLY A 181 -12.74 -16.98 -34.08
CA GLY A 181 -12.71 -15.86 -35.02
C GLY A 181 -13.73 -14.74 -34.73
N VAL A 182 -14.56 -14.89 -33.70
CA VAL A 182 -15.50 -13.84 -33.29
C VAL A 182 -14.73 -12.71 -32.62
N THR A 183 -15.02 -11.48 -33.04
CA THR A 183 -14.45 -10.29 -32.43
C THR A 183 -15.37 -9.80 -31.32
N VAL A 184 -14.85 -9.75 -30.09
CA VAL A 184 -15.53 -9.21 -28.92
C VAL A 184 -15.02 -7.79 -28.69
N LYS A 185 -15.94 -6.83 -28.59
CA LYS A 185 -15.63 -5.43 -28.33
C LYS A 185 -16.06 -5.06 -26.91
N SER A 186 -15.12 -4.60 -26.11
CA SER A 186 -15.31 -4.30 -24.69
C SER A 186 -14.99 -2.84 -24.41
N PRO A 187 -15.99 -1.97 -24.16
CA PRO A 187 -15.74 -0.58 -23.79
C PRO A 187 -15.06 -0.49 -22.42
N LEU A 188 -13.94 0.20 -22.34
CA LEU A 188 -13.11 0.36 -21.15
C LEU A 188 -12.94 1.83 -20.76
N LYS A 189 -12.77 2.04 -19.46
CA LYS A 189 -12.19 3.24 -18.88
C LYS A 189 -10.77 2.94 -18.48
N LEU A 190 -9.85 3.84 -18.82
CA LEU A 190 -8.45 3.77 -18.47
C LEU A 190 -8.10 4.99 -17.62
N TRP A 191 -7.33 4.76 -16.57
CA TRP A 191 -6.70 5.81 -15.80
C TRP A 191 -5.19 5.60 -15.87
N LEU A 192 -4.47 6.65 -16.24
CA LEU A 192 -3.03 6.64 -16.39
C LEU A 192 -2.44 7.72 -15.49
N GLY A 193 -1.60 7.32 -14.54
CA GLY A 193 -0.87 8.24 -13.66
C GLY A 193 0.63 8.06 -13.84
N LEU A 194 1.36 9.17 -13.89
CA LEU A 194 2.81 9.18 -13.94
C LEU A 194 3.35 10.05 -12.81
N THR A 195 4.29 9.51 -12.06
CA THR A 195 5.02 10.23 -11.01
C THR A 195 6.50 9.85 -11.05
N VAL A 196 7.36 10.67 -10.44
CA VAL A 196 8.80 10.40 -10.32
C VAL A 196 9.16 10.37 -8.86
N MET A 197 9.71 9.26 -8.41
CA MET A 197 10.19 9.09 -7.04
C MET A 197 11.65 8.63 -7.05
N ALA A 198 12.49 9.31 -6.27
CA ALA A 198 13.94 9.19 -6.35
C ALA A 198 14.42 9.32 -7.82
N ASP A 199 15.07 8.28 -8.35
CA ASP A 199 15.54 8.16 -9.73
C ASP A 199 14.66 7.24 -10.60
N HIS A 200 13.41 6.99 -10.20
CA HIS A 200 12.49 6.10 -10.91
C HIS A 200 11.26 6.84 -11.44
N LEU A 201 10.87 6.51 -12.67
CA LEU A 201 9.56 6.84 -13.24
C LEU A 201 8.57 5.74 -12.86
N ILE A 202 7.51 6.14 -12.18
CA ILE A 202 6.41 5.26 -11.82
C ILE A 202 5.24 5.55 -12.76
N THR A 203 4.85 4.56 -13.56
CA THR A 203 3.69 4.63 -14.44
C THR A 203 2.61 3.70 -13.92
N ILE A 204 1.43 4.23 -13.66
CA ILE A 204 0.31 3.49 -13.12
C ILE A 204 -0.78 3.46 -14.16
N ARG A 205 -1.22 2.26 -14.55
CA ARG A 205 -2.29 2.05 -15.51
C ARG A 205 -3.38 1.23 -14.86
N HIS A 206 -4.54 1.83 -14.66
CA HIS A 206 -5.75 1.13 -14.23
C HIS A 206 -6.72 0.99 -15.41
N LEU A 207 -7.31 -0.19 -15.55
CA LEU A 207 -8.34 -0.46 -16.54
C LEU A 207 -9.56 -1.09 -15.87
N ARG A 208 -10.74 -0.69 -16.32
CA ARG A 208 -12.02 -1.29 -15.92
C ARG A 208 -13.04 -1.25 -17.07
N PRO A 209 -14.04 -2.14 -17.07
CA PRO A 209 -15.17 -2.03 -17.98
C PRO A 209 -15.96 -0.74 -17.74
N SER A 210 -16.37 -0.08 -18.82
CA SER A 210 -17.24 1.11 -18.71
C SER A 210 -18.60 0.78 -18.08
N SER A 211 -19.03 -0.48 -18.16
CA SER A 211 -20.30 -0.97 -17.58
C SER A 211 -20.32 -0.98 -16.05
N THR A 212 -19.16 -0.87 -15.38
CA THR A 212 -19.09 -0.71 -13.91
C THR A 212 -19.58 0.67 -13.43
N GLY A 213 -19.76 1.62 -14.35
CA GLY A 213 -20.35 2.93 -14.07
C GLY A 213 -19.64 3.68 -12.94
N LYS A 214 -20.44 4.23 -12.03
CA LYS A 214 -19.97 5.04 -10.89
C LYS A 214 -19.27 4.20 -9.82
N GLU A 215 -19.75 3.00 -9.54
CA GLU A 215 -19.15 2.13 -8.52
C GLU A 215 -17.69 1.80 -8.86
N GLY A 216 -17.42 1.44 -10.12
CA GLY A 216 -16.06 1.22 -10.58
C GLY A 216 -15.20 2.50 -10.63
N GLU A 217 -15.81 3.68 -10.73
CA GLU A 217 -15.09 4.95 -10.62
C GLU A 217 -14.68 5.26 -9.18
N ASP A 218 -15.60 5.05 -8.24
CA ASP A 218 -15.36 5.29 -6.82
C ASP A 218 -14.36 4.29 -6.24
N ASP A 219 -14.43 3.01 -6.63
CA ASP A 219 -13.44 1.99 -6.26
C ASP A 219 -12.04 2.31 -6.83
N MET A 220 -11.98 2.73 -8.09
CA MET A 220 -10.74 3.17 -8.74
C MET A 220 -10.11 4.38 -8.02
N LYS A 221 -10.90 5.39 -7.64
CA LYS A 221 -10.40 6.54 -6.86
C LYS A 221 -9.83 6.10 -5.52
N ARG A 222 -10.54 5.25 -4.77
CA ARG A 222 -10.05 4.73 -3.48
C ARG A 222 -8.78 3.91 -3.61
N PHE A 223 -8.66 3.09 -4.67
CA PHE A 223 -7.44 2.37 -4.98
C PHE A 223 -6.27 3.34 -5.19
N PHE A 224 -6.49 4.40 -5.97
CA PHE A 224 -5.47 5.40 -6.21
C PHE A 224 -5.09 6.19 -4.97
N ASP A 225 -6.05 6.57 -4.13
CA ASP A 225 -5.77 7.23 -2.86
C ASP A 225 -4.80 6.37 -2.03
N HIS A 226 -5.08 5.07 -1.87
CA HIS A 226 -4.18 4.17 -1.13
C HIS A 226 -2.85 3.89 -1.84
N LEU A 227 -2.82 3.93 -3.18
CA LEU A 227 -1.57 3.80 -3.92
C LEU A 227 -0.69 5.06 -3.75
N MET A 228 -1.28 6.25 -3.65
CA MET A 228 -0.52 7.46 -3.33
C MET A 228 0.09 7.37 -1.93
N GLU A 229 -0.61 6.75 -0.97
CA GLU A 229 -0.07 6.45 0.35
C GLU A 229 1.16 5.52 0.29
N ILE A 230 1.12 4.50 -0.58
CA ILE A 230 2.28 3.61 -0.83
C ILE A 230 3.47 4.37 -1.43
N ILE A 231 3.20 5.31 -2.34
CA ILE A 231 4.24 6.11 -3.01
C ILE A 231 4.89 7.09 -2.03
N LYS A 232 4.14 7.70 -1.10
CA LYS A 232 4.73 8.61 -0.11
C LYS A 232 5.40 7.89 1.07
N ASP A 233 5.03 6.62 1.36
CA ASP A 233 5.54 5.85 2.52
C ASP A 233 7.07 5.92 2.70
N PRO A 234 7.91 5.78 1.65
CA PRO A 234 9.36 5.78 1.83
C PRO A 234 9.89 7.11 2.39
N SER A 235 9.43 8.24 1.87
CA SER A 235 9.79 9.57 2.37
C SER A 235 9.28 9.78 3.79
N LEU A 236 8.02 9.42 4.07
CA LEU A 236 7.44 9.57 5.41
C LEU A 236 8.16 8.69 6.44
N ARG A 237 8.48 7.44 6.09
CA ARG A 237 9.14 6.49 6.99
C ARG A 237 10.53 6.97 7.41
N ALA A 238 11.26 7.66 6.53
CA ALA A 238 12.55 8.26 6.85
C ALA A 238 12.45 9.32 7.98
N GLU A 239 11.30 9.99 8.11
CA GLU A 239 11.01 10.92 9.20
C GLU A 239 10.52 10.23 10.48
N ILE A 240 9.74 9.15 10.33
CA ILE A 240 9.12 8.44 11.44
C ILE A 240 10.10 7.61 12.26
N VAL A 241 11.09 6.99 11.62
CA VAL A 241 12.09 6.19 12.35
C VAL A 241 12.84 7.02 13.41
N PRO A 242 13.35 8.23 13.11
CA PRO A 242 13.88 9.14 14.12
C PRO A 242 12.87 9.54 15.19
N ALA A 243 11.63 9.86 14.81
CA ALA A 243 10.58 10.25 15.77
C ALA A 243 10.29 9.14 16.79
N ILE A 244 10.24 7.88 16.34
CA ILE A 244 10.09 6.72 17.23
C ILE A 244 11.22 6.67 18.24
N ASN A 245 12.48 6.84 17.79
CA ASN A 245 13.62 6.82 18.70
C ASN A 245 13.52 7.95 19.75
N THR A 246 13.14 9.16 19.33
CA THR A 246 12.91 10.30 20.24
C THR A 246 11.84 9.98 21.29
N TYR A 247 10.68 9.45 20.85
CA TYR A 247 9.61 9.06 21.76
C TYR A 247 10.03 7.94 22.71
N LEU A 248 10.67 6.88 22.19
CA LEU A 248 11.12 5.76 23.01
C LEU A 248 12.18 6.20 24.02
N GLN A 249 13.02 7.18 23.73
CA GLN A 249 14.00 7.69 24.70
C GLN A 249 13.31 8.41 25.87
N ASP A 250 12.46 9.40 25.59
CA ASP A 250 11.72 10.10 26.63
C ASP A 250 10.28 10.48 26.24
N PRO A 251 9.29 9.61 26.55
CA PRO A 251 7.88 9.81 26.20
C PRO A 251 7.21 11.05 26.83
N PHE A 252 7.79 11.60 27.89
CA PHE A 252 7.22 12.70 28.69
C PHE A 252 7.85 14.05 28.37
N SER A 253 8.86 14.09 27.51
CA SER A 253 9.45 15.33 27.01
C SER A 253 8.54 15.99 25.97
N GLU A 254 8.69 17.31 25.75
CA GLU A 254 8.01 18.02 24.67
C GLU A 254 8.29 17.39 23.30
N ALA A 255 9.56 17.11 23.00
CA ALA A 255 9.98 16.42 21.79
C ALA A 255 9.37 15.00 21.68
N GLY A 256 9.20 14.30 22.80
CA GLY A 256 8.51 13.01 22.86
C GLY A 256 7.02 13.14 22.52
N HIS A 257 6.34 14.17 23.04
CA HIS A 257 4.93 14.43 22.73
C HIS A 257 4.72 14.78 21.26
N GLU A 258 5.56 15.65 20.68
CA GLU A 258 5.54 16.00 19.26
C GLU A 258 5.80 14.76 18.39
N SER A 259 6.85 13.99 18.72
CA SER A 259 7.18 12.76 18.00
C SER A 259 6.02 11.77 18.02
N ALA A 260 5.35 11.61 19.16
CA ALA A 260 4.20 10.73 19.25
C ALA A 260 3.02 11.17 18.38
N ASN A 261 2.74 12.48 18.29
CA ASN A 261 1.67 12.97 17.43
C ASN A 261 1.98 12.68 15.95
N LEU A 262 3.23 12.93 15.53
CA LEU A 262 3.70 12.62 14.17
C LEU A 262 3.60 11.11 13.86
N ILE A 263 3.97 10.25 14.81
CA ILE A 263 3.87 8.80 14.64
C ILE A 263 2.41 8.36 14.52
N VAL A 264 1.50 8.89 15.34
CA VAL A 264 0.09 8.53 15.25
C VAL A 264 -0.51 8.98 13.93
N GLU A 265 -0.22 10.21 13.48
CA GLU A 265 -0.66 10.72 12.16
C GLU A 265 -0.17 9.81 11.02
N TYR A 266 1.11 9.40 11.04
CA TYR A 266 1.64 8.44 10.08
C TYR A 266 0.88 7.11 10.07
N LEU A 267 0.60 6.56 11.26
CA LEU A 267 -0.03 5.26 11.40
C LEU A 267 -1.49 5.30 10.90
N ASP A 268 -2.21 6.39 11.16
CA ASP A 268 -3.57 6.57 10.66
C ASP A 268 -3.65 6.60 9.12
N GLU A 269 -2.59 7.07 8.46
CA GLU A 269 -2.50 7.16 7.00
C GLU A 269 -1.88 5.91 6.34
N SER A 270 -1.05 5.13 7.04
CA SER A 270 -0.26 4.07 6.43
C SER A 270 -1.07 2.80 6.09
N PRO A 271 -1.12 2.37 4.82
CA PRO A 271 -1.79 1.12 4.43
C PRO A 271 -0.91 -0.12 4.64
N THR A 272 0.36 0.04 5.03
CA THR A 272 1.35 -1.05 5.04
C THR A 272 1.84 -1.43 6.44
N VAL A 273 1.62 -0.58 7.43
CA VAL A 273 2.05 -0.85 8.80
C VAL A 273 0.89 -1.49 9.56
N SER A 274 1.08 -2.75 9.95
CA SER A 274 0.12 -3.43 10.81
C SER A 274 0.13 -2.81 12.20
N ILE A 275 -0.90 -2.02 12.52
CA ILE A 275 -1.07 -1.41 13.83
C ILE A 275 -1.77 -2.40 14.74
N LEU A 276 -1.19 -2.60 15.93
CA LEU A 276 -1.89 -3.27 17.01
C LEU A 276 -3.05 -2.39 17.44
N ARG A 277 -4.26 -2.72 16.98
CA ARG A 277 -5.48 -2.06 17.42
C ARG A 277 -5.69 -2.37 18.91
N PRO A 278 -5.68 -1.37 19.79
CA PRO A 278 -5.92 -1.62 21.20
C PRO A 278 -7.31 -2.23 21.40
N ALA A 279 -7.39 -3.25 22.25
CA ALA A 279 -8.63 -3.91 22.62
C ALA A 279 -8.64 -4.18 24.14
N ALA A 280 -9.77 -4.64 24.68
CA ALA A 280 -9.80 -5.12 26.05
C ALA A 280 -8.80 -6.29 26.23
N PRO A 281 -8.05 -6.34 27.35
CA PRO A 281 -8.20 -5.49 28.53
C PRO A 281 -7.39 -4.18 28.49
N VAL A 282 -6.52 -3.98 27.49
CA VAL A 282 -5.63 -2.80 27.38
C VAL A 282 -6.45 -1.51 27.40
N THR A 283 -7.52 -1.42 26.60
CA THR A 283 -8.39 -0.24 26.57
C THR A 283 -9.04 0.02 27.94
N THR A 284 -9.54 -1.03 28.59
CA THR A 284 -10.13 -0.93 29.94
C THR A 284 -9.13 -0.41 30.96
N TRP A 285 -7.90 -0.93 30.97
CA TRP A 285 -6.86 -0.46 31.88
C TRP A 285 -6.49 1.00 31.64
N THR A 286 -6.44 1.43 30.37
CA THR A 286 -6.17 2.83 30.04
C THR A 286 -7.31 3.76 30.46
N GLU A 287 -8.57 3.34 30.32
CA GLU A 287 -9.73 4.11 30.79
C GLU A 287 -9.78 4.23 32.32
N GLU A 288 -9.41 3.17 33.03
CA GLU A 288 -9.32 3.17 34.50
C GLU A 288 -8.14 4.01 35.00
N ALA A 289 -7.00 3.96 34.30
CA ALA A 289 -5.85 4.82 34.57
C ALA A 289 -6.21 6.31 34.44
N GLU A 290 -6.91 6.69 33.36
CA GLU A 290 -7.34 8.07 33.09
C GLU A 290 -8.17 8.67 34.25
N LYS A 291 -8.99 7.85 34.91
CA LYS A 291 -9.79 8.26 36.08
C LYS A 291 -8.95 8.53 37.33
N THR A 292 -7.75 7.95 37.40
CA THR A 292 -6.85 8.07 38.54
C THR A 292 -5.91 9.25 38.38
N VAL A 293 -5.27 9.35 37.21
CA VAL A 293 -4.38 10.45 36.85
C VAL A 293 -4.76 10.93 35.45
N GLN A 294 -5.17 12.20 35.34
CA GLN A 294 -5.54 12.80 34.06
C GLN A 294 -4.39 12.70 33.04
N GLY A 295 -4.71 12.28 31.82
CA GLY A 295 -3.79 12.06 30.72
C GLY A 295 -3.07 10.71 30.74
N SER A 296 -3.12 9.95 31.85
CA SER A 296 -2.37 8.69 31.96
C SER A 296 -2.87 7.61 31.02
N GLY A 297 -4.19 7.50 30.80
CA GLY A 297 -4.78 6.54 29.88
C GLY A 297 -4.33 6.80 28.45
N SER A 298 -4.41 8.05 28.02
CA SER A 298 -3.97 8.46 26.68
C SER A 298 -2.49 8.19 26.43
N GLN A 299 -1.64 8.43 27.43
CA GLN A 299 -0.20 8.19 27.34
C GLN A 299 0.15 6.70 27.33
N LEU A 300 -0.54 5.87 28.13
CA LEU A 300 -0.36 4.42 28.13
C LEU A 300 -0.81 3.80 26.80
N LEU A 301 -1.95 4.23 26.25
CA LEU A 301 -2.45 3.77 24.96
C LEU A 301 -1.47 4.12 23.82
N ARG A 302 -0.98 5.35 23.83
CA ARG A 302 0.04 5.84 22.90
C ARG A 302 1.34 5.04 23.02
N ALA A 303 1.79 4.73 24.24
CA ALA A 303 2.97 3.92 24.48
C ALA A 303 2.83 2.51 23.90
N TYR A 304 1.66 1.89 24.08
CA TYR A 304 1.34 0.59 23.51
C TYR A 304 1.36 0.62 21.98
N VAL A 305 0.65 1.57 21.35
CA VAL A 305 0.57 1.69 19.89
C VAL A 305 1.94 1.97 19.28
N ILE A 306 2.69 2.95 19.81
CA ILE A 306 4.00 3.32 19.26
C ILE A 306 5.03 2.20 19.49
N GLY A 307 4.98 1.52 20.63
CA GLY A 307 5.82 0.35 20.89
C GLY A 307 5.60 -0.74 19.84
N GLY A 308 4.34 -1.09 19.56
CA GLY A 308 4.00 -2.07 18.52
C GLY A 308 4.42 -1.60 17.12
N ALA A 309 4.16 -0.34 16.79
CA ALA A 309 4.55 0.25 15.52
C ALA A 309 6.06 0.23 15.30
N SER A 310 6.86 0.47 16.35
CA SER A 310 8.32 0.44 16.26
C SER A 310 8.86 -0.92 15.80
N ALA A 311 8.26 -2.02 16.27
CA ALA A 311 8.61 -3.38 15.85
C ALA A 311 8.06 -3.69 14.45
N ALA A 312 6.82 -3.29 14.15
CA ALA A 312 6.22 -3.49 12.83
C ALA A 312 6.99 -2.78 11.71
N LEU A 313 7.47 -1.55 11.97
CA LEU A 313 8.28 -0.78 11.04
C LEU A 313 9.64 -1.43 10.73
N GLN A 314 10.14 -2.26 11.65
CA GLN A 314 11.34 -3.08 11.48
C GLN A 314 11.05 -4.46 10.85
N GLY A 315 9.82 -4.71 10.41
CA GLY A 315 9.42 -5.98 9.79
C GLY A 315 9.38 -7.15 10.77
N LYS A 316 9.19 -6.89 12.07
CA LYS A 316 9.04 -7.95 13.08
C LYS A 316 7.62 -8.53 13.04
N ASP A 317 7.50 -9.79 13.45
CA ASP A 317 6.23 -10.49 13.51
C ASP A 317 5.27 -9.93 14.58
N ALA A 318 4.02 -10.35 14.54
CA ALA A 318 2.97 -9.87 15.44
C ALA A 318 3.22 -10.18 16.93
N ASN A 319 3.89 -11.29 17.27
CA ASN A 319 4.24 -11.59 18.68
C ASN A 319 5.32 -10.63 19.16
N THR A 320 6.33 -10.40 18.35
CA THR A 320 7.39 -9.44 18.66
C THR A 320 6.79 -8.04 18.81
N ALA A 321 5.91 -7.62 17.90
CA ALA A 321 5.21 -6.34 18.01
C ALA A 321 4.39 -6.22 19.31
N LEU A 322 3.65 -7.27 19.68
CA LEU A 322 2.88 -7.28 20.93
C LEU A 322 3.77 -7.20 22.17
N THR A 323 4.90 -7.91 22.18
CA THR A 323 5.89 -7.83 23.26
C THR A 323 6.47 -6.42 23.37
N THR A 324 6.86 -5.78 22.27
CA THR A 324 7.42 -4.42 22.27
C THR A 324 6.39 -3.38 22.71
N ALA A 325 5.13 -3.53 22.30
CA ALA A 325 4.02 -2.71 22.77
C ALA A 325 3.84 -2.80 24.30
N ALA A 326 3.82 -4.01 24.83
CA ALA A 326 3.72 -4.27 26.27
C ALA A 326 4.88 -3.65 27.07
N GLN A 327 6.11 -3.86 26.60
CA GLN A 327 7.32 -3.32 27.22
C GLN A 327 7.28 -1.79 27.30
N GLN A 328 6.89 -1.13 26.21
CA GLN A 328 6.83 0.33 26.18
C GLN A 328 5.69 0.88 27.06
N MET A 329 4.54 0.20 27.09
CA MET A 329 3.43 0.54 28.00
C MET A 329 3.85 0.41 29.46
N VAL A 330 4.51 -0.69 29.84
CA VAL A 330 5.04 -0.91 31.20
C VAL A 330 6.08 0.15 31.57
N ARG A 331 6.98 0.49 30.66
CA ARG A 331 7.99 1.54 30.91
C ARG A 331 7.34 2.90 31.21
N VAL A 332 6.30 3.27 30.47
CA VAL A 332 5.54 4.51 30.72
C VAL A 332 4.76 4.42 32.03
N TYR A 333 4.13 3.28 32.31
CA TYR A 333 3.44 3.02 33.58
C TYR A 333 4.35 3.20 34.80
N LEU A 334 5.55 2.61 34.78
CA LEU A 334 6.51 2.71 35.88
C LEU A 334 6.99 4.15 36.09
N LYS A 335 7.31 4.88 35.02
CA LYS A 335 7.64 6.31 35.11
C LYS A 335 6.49 7.15 35.68
N MET A 336 5.24 6.82 35.34
CA MET A 336 4.07 7.49 35.94
C MET A 336 3.94 7.17 37.41
N LYS A 337 4.16 5.92 37.82
CA LYS A 337 4.11 5.48 39.22
C LYS A 337 5.17 6.16 40.08
N GLU A 338 6.36 6.40 39.52
CA GLU A 338 7.42 7.22 40.16
C GLU A 338 6.97 8.67 40.37
N LYS A 339 6.33 9.28 39.36
CA LYS A 339 5.87 10.68 39.42
C LYS A 339 4.60 10.85 40.28
N TYR A 340 3.73 9.85 40.29
CA TYR A 340 2.43 9.82 40.97
C TYR A 340 2.34 8.53 41.81
N PRO A 341 2.88 8.50 43.05
CA PRO A 341 2.95 7.27 43.84
C PRO A 341 1.59 6.59 44.15
N ALA A 342 0.49 7.34 44.08
CA ALA A 342 -0.87 6.80 44.23
C ALA A 342 -1.39 6.10 42.96
N PHE A 343 -0.68 6.20 41.84
CA PHE A 343 -1.03 5.56 40.59
C PHE A 343 -0.61 4.08 40.61
N SER A 344 -1.59 3.20 40.74
CA SER A 344 -1.40 1.75 40.65
C SER A 344 -2.64 1.12 40.03
N HIS A 345 -2.42 0.11 39.19
CA HIS A 345 -3.48 -0.61 38.53
C HIS A 345 -3.14 -2.11 38.47
N PRO A 346 -3.97 -3.00 39.04
CA PRO A 346 -3.64 -4.43 39.16
C PRO A 346 -3.27 -5.10 37.83
N GLY A 347 -3.99 -4.79 36.75
CA GLY A 347 -3.69 -5.32 35.42
C GLY A 347 -2.36 -4.83 34.83
N LEU A 348 -1.92 -3.61 35.17
CA LEU A 348 -0.64 -3.05 34.69
C LEU A 348 0.52 -3.55 35.56
N ASP A 349 0.29 -3.75 36.86
CA ASP A 349 1.25 -4.41 37.75
C ASP A 349 1.48 -5.87 37.30
N GLN A 350 0.42 -6.63 36.99
CA GLN A 350 0.57 -7.99 36.44
C GLN A 350 1.26 -8.03 35.07
N LEU A 351 0.98 -7.04 34.21
CA LEU A 351 1.68 -6.90 32.93
C LEU A 351 3.17 -6.61 33.14
N THR A 352 3.51 -5.83 34.17
CA THR A 352 4.91 -5.57 34.55
C THR A 352 5.63 -6.88 34.89
N ASP A 353 5.03 -7.71 35.74
CA ASP A 353 5.58 -9.02 36.09
C ASP A 353 5.75 -9.92 34.84
N ALA A 354 4.80 -9.84 33.89
CA ALA A 354 4.86 -10.61 32.64
C ALA A 354 5.98 -10.15 31.70
N VAL A 355 6.22 -8.83 31.63
CA VAL A 355 7.35 -8.27 30.90
C VAL A 355 8.68 -8.72 31.52
N GLU A 356 8.80 -8.72 32.84
CA GLU A 356 10.01 -9.17 33.54
C GLU A 356 10.31 -10.67 33.33
N ARG A 357 9.27 -11.51 33.27
CA ARG A 357 9.41 -12.94 32.94
C ARG A 357 9.68 -13.21 31.46
N GLY A 358 9.56 -12.21 30.59
CA GLY A 358 9.69 -12.38 29.14
C GLY A 358 8.50 -13.09 28.48
N ASP A 359 7.34 -13.14 29.14
CA ASP A 359 6.12 -13.83 28.66
C ASP A 359 4.99 -12.86 28.25
N ALA A 360 5.28 -11.57 28.12
CA ALA A 360 4.30 -10.50 27.93
C ALA A 360 3.28 -10.73 26.80
N SER A 361 3.72 -11.15 25.60
CA SER A 361 2.81 -11.37 24.47
C SER A 361 1.89 -12.57 24.70
N THR A 362 2.41 -13.68 25.23
CA THR A 362 1.62 -14.85 25.61
C THR A 362 0.59 -14.50 26.68
N TRP A 363 1.03 -13.76 27.71
CA TRP A 363 0.15 -13.35 28.80
C TRP A 363 -0.95 -12.40 28.33
N LEU A 364 -0.61 -11.38 27.53
CA LEU A 364 -1.60 -10.44 26.98
C LEU A 364 -2.62 -11.13 26.09
N ARG A 365 -2.20 -12.05 25.21
CA ARG A 365 -3.13 -12.82 24.37
C ARG A 365 -4.14 -13.59 25.20
N LYS A 366 -3.68 -14.29 26.25
CA LYS A 366 -4.55 -15.01 27.17
C LYS A 366 -5.57 -14.07 27.81
N GLN A 367 -5.15 -12.88 28.26
CA GLN A 367 -6.07 -11.91 28.84
C GLN A 367 -7.09 -11.35 27.84
N ILE A 368 -6.68 -11.13 26.59
CA ILE A 368 -7.58 -10.69 25.50
C ILE A 368 -8.61 -11.79 25.21
N GLU A 369 -8.19 -13.05 25.13
CA GLU A 369 -9.07 -14.20 24.88
C GLU A 369 -10.08 -14.43 26.01
N GLU A 370 -9.63 -14.34 27.27
CA GLU A 370 -10.49 -14.50 28.46
C GLU A 370 -11.53 -13.37 28.60
N LYS A 371 -11.25 -12.20 28.05
CA LYS A 371 -12.12 -11.00 28.12
C LYS A 371 -12.90 -10.75 26.84
N ALA A 372 -12.67 -11.51 25.77
CA ALA A 372 -13.45 -11.43 24.56
C ALA A 372 -14.90 -11.87 24.86
N PRO A 373 -15.92 -11.17 24.34
CA PRO A 373 -17.30 -11.62 24.49
C PRO A 373 -17.40 -13.03 23.92
N GLN A 374 -17.78 -14.02 24.76
CA GLN A 374 -18.03 -15.37 24.29
C GLN A 374 -19.09 -15.28 23.19
N LYS A 375 -18.72 -15.70 21.98
CA LYS A 375 -19.70 -15.82 20.89
C LYS A 375 -20.81 -16.76 21.39
N PRO A 376 -22.08 -16.34 21.35
CA PRO A 376 -23.21 -17.20 21.73
C PRO A 376 -23.31 -18.42 20.82
#